data_AF-A0A954NW46-F1
#
_entry.id   AF-A0A954NW46-F1
#
_cell.length_a   1.000
_cell.length_b   1.000
_cell.length_c   1.000
_cell.angle_alpha   90.00
_cell.angle_beta   90.00
_cell.angle_gamma   90.00
#
_symmetry.space_group_name_H-M   'P 1'
#
loop_
_entity.id
_entity.type
_entity.pdbx_description
1 polymer ?
#
loop_
_entity_poly.entity_id
_entity_poly.type
_entity_poly.pdbx_seq_one_letter_code
_entity_poly.pdbx_strand_id
1 'polypeptide(L)'
;LSARFANAGYPVVLCCVSNLYFDLAYNKDPMEPGLTWGGFIDARSPFEFVPEDVFKSTRVDAFGQPYDREQMYKERESLTDKGWSNVLGIQGQIWCETIHGPDMLEYYVYPKQISLAERAWAAQPDWAKLDDLDAHDAATQTAWNEFANRLGQRELPRLDCIFGGTLYRLPPPGGVIENGMLYASTEYPGLEIRYTTDGSDPTAESPKYTEPVVVKGPVKLSTFSTDGRASRALTVK
;
A
#
# COMPACT_ATOMS: atom_id res chain seq x y z
N LEU A 1 -5.62 22.75 2.19
CA LEU A 1 -6.99 23.31 2.39
C LEU A 1 -7.54 22.91 3.75
N SER A 2 -7.47 21.63 4.14
CA SER A 2 -7.94 21.12 5.43
C SER A 2 -7.36 21.87 6.64
N ALA A 3 -6.04 22.15 6.64
CA ALA A 3 -5.39 22.92 7.69
C ALA A 3 -6.02 24.32 7.89
N ARG A 4 -6.39 25.00 6.80
CA ARG A 4 -6.99 26.34 6.85
C ARG A 4 -8.36 26.33 7.54
N PHE A 5 -9.20 25.35 7.21
CA PHE A 5 -10.51 25.18 7.84
C PHE A 5 -10.38 24.82 9.32
N ALA A 6 -9.50 23.87 9.64
CA ALA A 6 -9.24 23.47 11.02
C ALA A 6 -8.71 24.66 11.85
N ASN A 7 -7.73 25.41 11.33
CA ASN A 7 -7.19 26.63 11.97
C ASN A 7 -8.26 27.71 12.18
N ALA A 8 -9.23 27.80 11.27
CA ALA A 8 -10.37 28.72 11.36
C ALA A 8 -11.46 28.26 12.36
N GLY A 9 -11.31 27.10 13.01
CA GLY A 9 -12.23 26.61 14.04
C GLY A 9 -13.31 25.65 13.53
N TYR A 10 -13.26 25.23 12.27
CA TYR A 10 -14.23 24.28 11.74
C TYR A 10 -13.85 22.84 12.14
N PRO A 11 -14.81 22.00 12.53
CA PRO A 11 -14.56 20.57 12.68
C PRO A 11 -14.19 19.96 11.32
N VAL A 12 -13.08 19.23 11.26
CA VAL A 12 -12.53 18.65 10.03
C VAL A 12 -12.34 17.15 10.17
N VAL A 13 -12.79 16.40 9.17
CA VAL A 13 -12.39 15.01 8.93
C VAL A 13 -11.41 15.01 7.77
N LEU A 14 -10.22 14.41 7.95
CA LEU A 14 -9.19 14.38 6.92
C LEU A 14 -9.44 13.22 5.95
N CYS A 15 -9.51 13.57 4.66
CA CYS A 15 -9.74 12.66 3.54
C CYS A 15 -8.77 12.99 2.40
N CYS A 16 -7.46 12.98 2.66
CA CYS A 16 -6.46 13.37 1.66
C CYS A 16 -6.38 12.35 0.52
N VAL A 17 -6.51 12.82 -0.73
CA VAL A 17 -6.49 11.97 -1.93
C VAL A 17 -5.22 11.13 -2.06
N SER A 18 -4.07 11.72 -1.75
CA SER A 18 -2.74 11.08 -1.86
C SER A 18 -2.51 9.94 -0.88
N ASN A 19 -3.45 9.66 0.02
CA ASN A 19 -3.29 8.62 1.05
C ASN A 19 -4.56 7.78 1.26
N LEU A 20 -5.74 8.37 1.09
CA LEU A 20 -7.00 7.84 1.62
C LEU A 20 -8.09 7.59 0.56
N TYR A 21 -7.78 7.66 -0.74
CA TYR A 21 -8.74 7.36 -1.82
C TYR A 21 -8.51 5.96 -2.35
N PHE A 22 -9.35 5.02 -1.95
CA PHE A 22 -9.18 3.59 -2.20
C PHE A 22 -9.65 3.17 -3.60
N ASP A 23 -10.42 4.02 -4.29
CA ASP A 23 -10.77 3.90 -5.71
C ASP A 23 -9.58 4.10 -6.67
N LEU A 24 -8.47 4.65 -6.17
CA LEU A 24 -7.24 4.80 -6.93
C LEU A 24 -6.49 3.48 -7.06
N ALA A 25 -5.87 3.25 -8.22
CA ALA A 25 -5.10 2.06 -8.50
C ALA A 25 -3.94 1.86 -7.49
N TYR A 26 -3.60 0.61 -7.18
CA TYR A 26 -2.52 0.30 -6.23
C TYR A 26 -1.14 0.69 -6.77
N ASN A 27 -0.93 0.59 -8.08
CA ASN A 27 0.34 0.88 -8.73
C ASN A 27 0.14 1.26 -10.22
N LYS A 28 1.25 1.53 -10.90
CA LYS A 28 1.28 2.01 -12.30
C LYS A 28 1.07 0.93 -13.36
N ASP A 29 0.87 -0.33 -12.99
CA ASP A 29 0.65 -1.39 -13.97
C ASP A 29 -0.67 -1.12 -14.71
N PRO A 30 -0.68 -1.09 -16.05
CA PRO A 30 -1.88 -0.80 -16.82
C PRO A 30 -3.00 -1.84 -16.65
N MET A 31 -2.72 -3.00 -16.06
CA MET A 31 -3.71 -4.01 -15.70
C MET A 31 -4.18 -3.91 -14.25
N GLU A 32 -3.60 -3.01 -13.44
CA GLU A 32 -4.09 -2.72 -12.09
C GLU A 32 -5.36 -1.86 -12.21
N PRO A 33 -6.50 -2.29 -11.64
CA PRO A 33 -7.76 -1.55 -11.76
C PRO A 33 -7.74 -0.32 -10.84
N GLY A 34 -8.43 0.74 -11.26
CA GLY A 34 -8.63 1.95 -10.48
C GLY A 34 -8.43 3.23 -11.26
N LEU A 35 -8.91 4.33 -10.69
CA LEU A 35 -8.65 5.66 -11.23
C LEU A 35 -7.21 6.08 -10.90
N THR A 36 -6.69 7.08 -11.60
CA THR A 36 -5.29 7.54 -11.45
C THR A 36 -5.15 9.05 -11.35
N TRP A 37 -6.26 9.79 -11.33
CA TRP A 37 -6.27 11.26 -11.35
C TRP A 37 -5.58 11.87 -10.12
N GLY A 38 -5.56 11.15 -8.99
CA GLY A 38 -4.94 11.56 -7.73
C GLY A 38 -3.65 10.81 -7.39
N GLY A 39 -3.09 10.03 -8.33
CA GLY A 39 -1.95 9.15 -8.10
C GLY A 39 -2.35 7.70 -7.83
N PHE A 40 -1.54 7.00 -7.04
CA PHE A 40 -1.67 5.58 -6.75
C PHE A 40 -1.65 5.36 -5.24
N ILE A 41 -2.56 4.53 -4.75
CA ILE A 41 -2.76 4.31 -3.31
C ILE A 41 -2.66 2.83 -3.03
N ASP A 42 -1.56 2.41 -2.43
CA ASP A 42 -1.36 1.06 -1.92
C ASP A 42 -1.69 0.99 -0.41
N ALA A 43 -1.41 -0.14 0.24
CA ALA A 43 -1.61 -0.25 1.69
C ALA A 43 -0.58 0.53 2.51
N ARG A 44 0.54 0.94 1.93
CA ARG A 44 1.56 1.76 2.59
C ARG A 44 1.09 3.21 2.71
N SER A 45 0.39 3.71 1.71
CA SER A 45 -0.09 5.09 1.62
C SER A 45 -0.92 5.57 2.82
N PRO A 46 -1.97 4.86 3.28
CA PRO A 46 -2.69 5.19 4.51
C PRO A 46 -1.88 4.90 5.77
N PHE A 47 -1.00 3.89 5.77
CA PHE A 47 -0.13 3.60 6.92
C PHE A 47 0.84 4.76 7.19
N GLU A 48 1.47 5.30 6.15
CA GLU A 48 2.43 6.40 6.27
C GLU A 48 1.78 7.77 6.48
N PHE A 49 0.46 7.87 6.38
CA PHE A 49 -0.24 9.15 6.51
C PHE A 49 0.05 9.80 7.87
N VAL A 50 0.46 11.07 7.87
CA VAL A 50 0.68 11.86 9.08
C VAL A 50 -0.42 12.92 9.16
N PRO A 51 -1.49 12.71 9.95
CA PRO A 51 -2.64 13.61 9.96
C PRO A 51 -2.32 15.05 10.39
N GLU A 52 -1.39 15.18 11.35
CA GLU A 52 -0.92 16.47 11.87
C GLU A 52 -0.10 17.25 10.85
N ASP A 53 0.56 16.52 9.95
CA ASP A 53 1.44 17.08 8.94
C ASP A 53 1.43 16.25 7.66
N VAL A 54 0.35 16.41 6.89
CA VAL A 54 0.07 15.63 5.66
C VAL A 54 1.18 15.71 4.62
N PHE A 55 2.01 16.73 4.76
CA PHE A 55 3.18 16.99 3.96
C PHE A 55 4.23 15.89 4.17
N LYS A 56 4.58 15.51 5.41
CA LYS A 56 5.55 14.42 5.68
C LYS A 56 5.22 13.09 4.99
N SER A 57 3.92 12.84 4.74
CA SER A 57 3.41 11.65 4.08
C SER A 57 3.25 11.73 2.55
N THR A 58 3.54 12.87 1.92
CA THR A 58 3.40 13.06 0.46
C THR A 58 4.78 13.13 -0.19
N ARG A 59 5.23 12.01 -0.77
CA ARG A 59 6.60 11.85 -1.30
C ARG A 59 6.72 12.12 -2.79
N VAL A 60 5.64 11.86 -3.53
CA VAL A 60 5.63 11.86 -4.99
C VAL A 60 4.35 12.50 -5.51
N ASP A 61 4.40 12.98 -6.75
CA ASP A 61 3.24 13.47 -7.47
C ASP A 61 2.36 12.34 -8.04
N ALA A 62 1.26 12.71 -8.71
CA ALA A 62 0.34 11.75 -9.32
C ALA A 62 1.02 10.87 -10.39
N PHE A 63 2.15 11.30 -10.97
CA PHE A 63 2.94 10.53 -11.93
C PHE A 63 4.07 9.75 -11.25
N GLY A 64 4.17 9.81 -9.92
CA GLY A 64 5.19 9.19 -9.08
C GLY A 64 6.57 9.84 -9.21
N GLN A 65 6.65 11.11 -9.61
CA GLN A 65 7.89 11.89 -9.57
C GLN A 65 8.10 12.40 -8.13
N PRO A 66 9.33 12.31 -7.58
CA PRO A 66 9.61 12.84 -6.25
C PRO A 66 9.32 14.33 -6.13
N TYR A 67 8.74 14.74 -5.00
CA TYR A 67 8.64 16.14 -4.63
C TYR A 67 9.89 16.61 -3.88
N ASP A 68 10.32 17.84 -4.15
CA ASP A 68 11.07 18.60 -3.15
C ASP A 68 10.09 19.00 -2.05
N ARG A 69 10.12 18.23 -0.97
CA ARG A 69 9.21 18.36 0.17
C ARG A 69 9.41 19.71 0.88
N GLU A 70 10.66 20.13 1.09
CA GLU A 70 10.96 21.42 1.71
C GLU A 70 10.39 22.59 0.90
N GLN A 71 10.57 22.54 -0.43
CA GLN A 71 10.06 23.57 -1.33
C GLN A 71 8.53 23.54 -1.41
N MET A 72 7.92 22.36 -1.46
CA MET A 72 6.46 22.22 -1.51
C MET A 72 5.78 22.82 -0.28
N TYR A 73 6.43 22.79 0.89
CA TYR A 73 5.82 23.20 2.15
C TYR A 73 6.07 24.66 2.50
N LYS A 74 7.09 25.30 1.92
CA LYS A 74 7.52 26.66 2.26
C LYS A 74 6.39 27.71 2.25
N GLU A 75 5.40 27.56 1.37
CA GLU A 75 4.28 28.50 1.20
C GLU A 75 2.93 27.93 1.65
N ARG A 76 2.92 26.72 2.22
CA ARG A 76 1.68 26.05 2.64
C ARG A 76 1.38 26.36 4.10
N GLU A 77 0.12 26.71 4.37
CA GLU A 77 -0.35 26.88 5.74
C GLU A 77 -0.35 25.52 6.46
N SER A 78 0.48 25.42 7.50
CA SER A 78 0.57 24.26 8.37
C SER A 78 -0.59 24.20 9.36
N LEU A 79 -0.88 23.01 9.87
CA LEU A 79 -1.87 22.83 10.91
C LEU A 79 -1.30 23.35 12.24
N THR A 80 -2.03 24.25 12.89
CA THR A 80 -1.67 24.76 14.23
C THR A 80 -2.22 23.84 15.32
N ASP A 81 -1.71 23.93 16.55
CA ASP A 81 -2.28 23.21 17.70
C ASP A 81 -3.79 23.46 17.88
N LYS A 82 -4.21 24.73 17.70
CA LYS A 82 -5.62 25.10 17.69
C LYS A 82 -6.36 24.38 16.55
N GLY A 83 -5.77 24.35 15.36
CA GLY A 83 -6.34 23.62 14.22
C GLY A 83 -6.48 22.13 14.49
N TRP A 84 -5.44 21.50 15.05
CA TRP A 84 -5.44 20.08 15.39
C TRP A 84 -6.57 19.72 16.35
N SER A 85 -6.87 20.57 17.34
CA SER A 85 -8.02 20.34 18.24
C SER A 85 -9.39 20.31 17.54
N ASN A 86 -9.48 20.80 16.30
CA ASN A 86 -10.69 20.73 15.48
C ASN A 86 -10.68 19.56 14.48
N VAL A 87 -9.60 18.76 14.42
CA VAL A 87 -9.57 17.54 13.60
C VAL A 87 -10.27 16.41 14.37
N LEU A 88 -11.37 15.92 13.79
CA LEU A 88 -12.19 14.85 14.38
C LEU A 88 -11.65 13.45 14.09
N GLY A 89 -10.83 13.31 13.05
CA GLY A 89 -10.26 12.04 12.63
C GLY A 89 -9.96 11.99 11.13
N ILE A 90 -9.75 10.78 10.64
CA ILE A 90 -9.42 10.49 9.24
C ILE A 90 -10.45 9.53 8.64
N GLN A 91 -10.64 9.60 7.31
CA GLN A 91 -11.60 8.74 6.61
C GLN A 91 -11.02 8.27 5.27
N GLY A 92 -11.14 6.98 4.99
CA GLY A 92 -10.91 6.38 3.67
C GLY A 92 -12.14 6.55 2.77
N GLN A 93 -11.91 6.88 1.50
CA GLN A 93 -12.97 7.09 0.51
C GLN A 93 -12.95 5.94 -0.49
N ILE A 94 -14.12 5.42 -0.84
CA ILE A 94 -14.27 4.44 -1.92
C ILE A 94 -15.36 4.91 -2.86
N TRP A 95 -14.94 5.47 -4.00
CA TRP A 95 -15.81 5.86 -5.09
C TRP A 95 -15.97 4.68 -6.05
N CYS A 96 -17.19 4.47 -6.57
CA CYS A 96 -17.57 3.22 -7.21
C CYS A 96 -17.83 3.36 -8.73
N GLU A 97 -17.26 4.36 -9.40
CA GLU A 97 -17.45 4.59 -10.83
C GLU A 97 -17.02 3.38 -11.68
N THR A 98 -15.94 2.71 -11.28
CA THR A 98 -15.35 1.56 -11.99
C THR A 98 -15.50 0.22 -11.24
N ILE A 99 -16.17 0.24 -10.09
CA ILE A 99 -16.29 -0.93 -9.21
C ILE A 99 -17.59 -1.66 -9.50
N HIS A 100 -17.48 -2.82 -10.13
CA HIS A 100 -18.62 -3.64 -10.52
C HIS A 100 -18.78 -4.86 -9.60
N GLY A 101 -19.50 -4.65 -8.50
CA GLY A 101 -19.88 -5.71 -7.56
C GLY A 101 -18.97 -5.83 -6.34
N PRO A 102 -19.34 -6.71 -5.39
CA PRO A 102 -18.66 -6.83 -4.10
C PRO A 102 -17.22 -7.32 -4.22
N ASP A 103 -16.94 -8.25 -5.14
CA ASP A 103 -15.60 -8.81 -5.34
C ASP A 103 -14.57 -7.73 -5.72
N MET A 104 -14.95 -6.83 -6.62
CA MET A 104 -14.11 -5.68 -6.98
C MET A 104 -13.97 -4.71 -5.81
N LEU A 105 -15.05 -4.47 -5.05
CA LEU A 105 -14.99 -3.59 -3.88
C LEU A 105 -13.96 -4.09 -2.86
N GLU A 106 -13.98 -5.39 -2.56
CA GLU A 106 -13.02 -6.02 -1.63
C GLU A 106 -11.57 -5.91 -2.12
N TYR A 107 -11.34 -6.12 -3.41
CA TYR A 107 -10.02 -5.95 -4.02
C TYR A 107 -9.46 -4.53 -3.83
N TYR A 108 -10.29 -3.52 -4.08
CA TYR A 108 -9.90 -2.11 -3.98
C TYR A 108 -9.64 -1.69 -2.53
N VAL A 109 -10.45 -2.18 -1.60
CA VAL A 109 -10.45 -1.75 -0.19
C VAL A 109 -9.40 -2.50 0.63
N TYR A 110 -9.17 -3.79 0.39
CA TYR A 110 -8.25 -4.60 1.19
C TYR A 110 -6.94 -4.92 0.46
N PRO A 111 -5.77 -4.69 1.10
CA PRO A 111 -5.59 -4.42 2.53
C PRO A 111 -5.49 -2.93 2.95
N LYS A 112 -5.76 -1.95 2.07
CA LYS A 112 -5.67 -0.50 2.42
C LYS A 112 -6.46 -0.13 3.68
N GLN A 113 -7.63 -0.73 3.87
CA GLN A 113 -8.49 -0.52 5.03
C GLN A 113 -7.84 -0.92 6.35
N ILE A 114 -6.98 -1.95 6.37
CA ILE A 114 -6.28 -2.38 7.60
C ILE A 114 -5.26 -1.31 8.00
N SER A 115 -4.52 -0.79 7.01
CA SER A 115 -3.57 0.31 7.22
C SER A 115 -4.25 1.61 7.66
N LEU A 116 -5.43 1.91 7.12
CA LEU A 116 -6.26 3.02 7.61
C LEU A 116 -6.68 2.80 9.05
N ALA A 117 -7.12 1.59 9.41
CA ALA A 117 -7.52 1.28 10.77
C ALA A 117 -6.35 1.45 11.76
N GLU A 118 -5.15 0.99 11.39
CA GLU A 118 -3.92 1.22 12.18
C GLU A 118 -3.69 2.72 12.39
N ARG A 119 -3.69 3.51 11.30
CA ARG A 119 -3.43 4.94 11.37
C ARG A 119 -4.51 5.73 12.12
N ALA A 120 -5.77 5.32 12.00
CA ALA A 120 -6.89 6.00 12.64
C ALA A 120 -6.99 5.71 14.14
N TRP A 121 -6.46 4.57 14.60
CA TRP A 121 -6.67 4.08 15.96
C TRP A 121 -5.41 4.07 16.82
N ALA A 122 -4.26 3.68 16.26
CA ALA A 122 -3.02 3.59 17.02
C ALA A 122 -2.55 4.98 17.48
N ALA A 123 -1.82 5.01 18.59
CA ALA A 123 -1.14 6.23 19.01
C ALA A 123 -0.21 6.73 17.89
N GLN A 124 -0.07 8.04 17.77
CA GLN A 124 0.81 8.62 16.77
C GLN A 124 2.24 8.10 16.97
N PRO A 125 2.83 7.47 15.95
CA PRO A 125 4.14 6.84 16.06
C PRO A 125 5.22 7.90 16.15
N ASP A 126 6.31 7.56 16.83
CA ASP A 126 7.40 8.51 17.07
C ASP A 126 8.09 8.96 15.79
N TRP A 127 8.12 8.12 14.76
CA TRP A 127 8.68 8.51 13.46
C TRP A 127 7.94 9.69 12.82
N ALA A 128 6.63 9.86 13.07
CA ALA A 128 5.84 10.96 12.51
C ALA A 128 6.23 12.33 13.10
N LYS A 129 6.88 12.32 14.27
CA LYS A 129 7.33 13.53 14.99
C LYS A 129 8.73 13.97 14.57
N LEU A 130 9.44 13.19 13.75
CA LEU A 130 10.77 13.52 13.27
C LEU A 130 10.68 14.65 12.23
N ASP A 131 11.46 15.71 12.42
CA ASP A 131 11.52 16.86 11.50
C ASP A 131 12.55 16.66 10.39
N ASP A 132 13.62 15.92 10.67
CA ASP A 132 14.59 15.48 9.66
C ASP A 132 13.91 14.45 8.75
N LEU A 133 13.73 14.81 7.48
CA LEU A 133 12.96 14.02 6.53
C LEU A 133 13.64 12.70 6.15
N ASP A 134 14.97 12.64 6.17
CA ASP A 134 15.72 11.42 5.89
C ASP A 134 15.60 10.42 7.05
N ALA A 135 15.72 10.89 8.30
CA ALA A 135 15.48 10.09 9.50
C ALA A 135 14.02 9.64 9.60
N HIS A 136 13.07 10.53 9.28
CA HIS A 136 11.65 10.20 9.18
C HIS A 136 11.43 9.04 8.20
N ASP A 137 12.05 9.10 7.03
CA ASP A 137 11.88 8.09 5.98
C ASP A 137 12.49 6.74 6.33
N ALA A 138 13.70 6.74 6.91
CA ALA A 138 14.34 5.52 7.39
C ALA A 138 13.53 4.84 8.50
N ALA A 139 13.00 5.62 9.44
CA ALA A 139 12.18 5.11 10.54
C ALA A 139 10.82 4.59 10.03
N THR A 140 10.19 5.32 9.10
CA THR A 140 8.91 4.90 8.50
C THR A 140 9.09 3.62 7.68
N GLN A 141 10.19 3.48 6.93
CA GLN A 141 10.50 2.25 6.21
C GLN A 141 10.65 1.04 7.14
N THR A 142 11.29 1.24 8.30
CA THR A 142 11.44 0.19 9.32
C THR A 142 10.08 -0.22 9.89
N ALA A 143 9.25 0.76 10.26
CA ALA A 143 7.91 0.52 10.78
C ALA A 143 6.98 -0.15 9.75
N TRP A 144 7.06 0.28 8.49
CA TRP A 144 6.33 -0.35 7.39
C TRP A 144 6.74 -1.80 7.20
N ASN A 145 8.04 -2.10 7.23
CA ASN A 145 8.52 -3.47 7.10
C ASN A 145 7.94 -4.39 8.19
N GLU A 146 7.89 -3.92 9.45
CA GLU A 146 7.26 -4.67 10.52
C GLU A 146 5.75 -4.86 10.29
N PHE A 147 5.05 -3.78 9.91
CA PHE A 147 3.62 -3.82 9.66
C PHE A 147 3.25 -4.74 8.47
N ALA A 148 4.00 -4.67 7.37
CA ALA A 148 3.82 -5.52 6.20
C ALA A 148 4.04 -7.01 6.51
N ASN A 149 4.98 -7.33 7.40
CA ASN A 149 5.16 -8.70 7.91
C ASN A 149 3.94 -9.16 8.72
N ARG A 150 3.39 -8.31 9.59
CA ARG A 150 2.16 -8.64 10.34
C ARG A 150 0.96 -8.81 9.40
N LEU A 151 0.85 -7.99 8.36
CA LEU A 151 -0.17 -8.15 7.33
C LEU A 151 -0.03 -9.53 6.65
N GLY A 152 1.12 -9.83 6.07
CA GLY A 152 1.33 -11.03 5.28
C GLY A 152 1.30 -12.33 6.10
N GLN A 153 1.82 -12.32 7.32
CA GLN A 153 1.92 -13.53 8.15
C GLN A 153 0.68 -13.78 9.03
N ARG A 154 -0.17 -12.76 9.27
CA ARG A 154 -1.29 -12.87 10.21
C ARG A 154 -2.60 -12.35 9.67
N GLU A 155 -2.67 -11.11 9.20
CA GLU A 155 -3.98 -10.52 8.85
C GLU A 155 -4.54 -11.02 7.52
N LEU A 156 -3.71 -11.19 6.50
CA LEU A 156 -4.17 -11.75 5.21
C LEU A 156 -4.66 -13.20 5.35
N PRO A 157 -3.94 -14.13 6.04
CA PRO A 157 -4.48 -15.45 6.36
C PRO A 157 -5.79 -15.43 7.16
N ARG A 158 -5.99 -14.42 8.01
CA ARG A 158 -7.27 -14.25 8.71
C ARG A 158 -8.37 -13.83 7.74
N LEU A 159 -8.12 -12.90 6.82
CA LEU A 159 -9.07 -12.48 5.77
C LEU A 159 -9.48 -13.64 4.86
N ASP A 160 -8.60 -14.61 4.63
CA ASP A 160 -8.94 -15.83 3.87
C ASP A 160 -10.03 -16.68 4.56
N CYS A 161 -10.21 -16.55 5.89
CA CYS A 161 -11.11 -17.39 6.66
C CYS A 161 -12.32 -16.65 7.27
N ILE A 162 -12.15 -15.40 7.71
CA ILE A 162 -13.22 -14.66 8.39
C ILE A 162 -14.31 -14.25 7.40
N PHE A 163 -15.55 -14.18 7.87
CA PHE A 163 -16.71 -13.76 7.07
C PHE A 163 -16.95 -14.54 5.76
N GLY A 164 -16.37 -15.73 5.62
CA GLY A 164 -16.48 -16.55 4.41
C GLY A 164 -15.37 -16.31 3.38
N GLY A 165 -14.33 -15.57 3.74
CA GLY A 165 -13.24 -15.16 2.84
C GLY A 165 -13.44 -13.75 2.30
N THR A 166 -12.35 -13.04 2.06
CA THR A 166 -12.35 -11.71 1.45
C THR A 166 -11.47 -11.70 0.22
N LEU A 167 -11.97 -11.18 -0.90
CA LEU A 167 -11.27 -11.08 -2.17
C LEU A 167 -10.31 -9.88 -2.21
N TYR A 168 -9.48 -9.76 -1.19
CA TYR A 168 -8.44 -8.73 -1.10
C TYR A 168 -7.42 -8.86 -2.24
N ARG A 169 -6.76 -7.75 -2.59
CA ARG A 169 -5.70 -7.73 -3.61
C ARG A 169 -4.50 -8.57 -3.19
N LEU A 170 -4.18 -9.58 -3.99
CA LEU A 170 -2.89 -10.28 -3.93
C LEU A 170 -1.87 -9.57 -4.83
N PRO A 171 -0.81 -8.97 -4.26
CA PRO A 171 0.22 -8.32 -5.05
C PRO A 171 1.00 -9.37 -5.83
N PRO A 172 1.18 -9.21 -7.15
CA PRO A 172 2.15 -10.00 -7.87
C PRO A 172 3.56 -9.82 -7.26
N PRO A 173 4.40 -10.86 -7.25
CA PRO A 173 5.72 -10.77 -6.65
C PRO A 173 6.67 -9.96 -7.54
N GLY A 174 7.62 -9.27 -6.92
CA GLY A 174 8.78 -8.70 -7.61
C GLY A 174 9.76 -9.80 -7.97
N GLY A 175 10.40 -9.72 -9.13
CA GLY A 175 11.38 -10.71 -9.57
C GLY A 175 12.45 -10.10 -10.48
N VAL A 176 13.70 -10.55 -10.30
CA VAL A 176 14.83 -10.22 -11.17
C VAL A 176 15.70 -11.45 -11.39
N ILE A 177 16.26 -11.61 -12.58
CA ILE A 177 17.24 -12.66 -12.89
C ILE A 177 18.61 -12.01 -13.01
N GLU A 178 19.51 -12.33 -12.08
CA GLU A 178 20.90 -11.86 -12.12
C GLU A 178 21.83 -13.06 -12.20
N ASN A 179 22.72 -13.07 -13.20
CA ASN A 179 23.68 -14.16 -13.42
C ASN A 179 23.02 -15.56 -13.50
N GLY A 180 21.81 -15.64 -14.06
CA GLY A 180 21.03 -16.88 -14.17
C GLY A 180 20.37 -17.34 -12.87
N MET A 181 20.39 -16.52 -11.82
CA MET A 181 19.75 -16.76 -10.54
C MET A 181 18.50 -15.88 -10.39
N LEU A 182 17.38 -16.49 -10.06
CA LEU A 182 16.12 -15.81 -9.77
C LEU A 182 16.10 -15.28 -8.34
N TYR A 183 15.94 -13.98 -8.18
CA TYR A 183 15.62 -13.31 -6.92
C TYR A 183 14.17 -12.86 -6.97
N ALA A 184 13.39 -13.20 -5.94
CA ALA A 184 11.99 -12.79 -5.85
C ALA A 184 11.63 -12.30 -4.45
N SER A 185 10.68 -11.37 -4.40
CA SER A 185 10.15 -10.79 -3.16
C SER A 185 8.66 -10.48 -3.29
N THR A 186 8.00 -10.19 -2.18
CA THR A 186 6.57 -9.83 -2.12
C THR A 186 6.39 -8.57 -1.28
N GLU A 187 5.35 -7.78 -1.60
CA GLU A 187 4.96 -6.59 -0.83
C GLU A 187 4.61 -6.95 0.64
N TYR A 188 4.06 -8.15 0.86
CA TYR A 188 3.65 -8.63 2.19
C TYR A 188 4.36 -9.94 2.52
N PRO A 189 5.52 -9.89 3.20
CA PRO A 189 6.22 -11.10 3.64
C PRO A 189 5.31 -11.99 4.46
N GLY A 190 5.23 -13.28 4.08
CA GLY A 190 4.23 -14.23 4.58
C GLY A 190 3.34 -14.79 3.47
N LEU A 191 3.13 -14.03 2.38
CA LEU A 191 2.55 -14.57 1.16
C LEU A 191 3.51 -15.54 0.49
N GLU A 192 2.98 -16.69 0.07
CA GLU A 192 3.76 -17.72 -0.61
C GLU A 192 4.02 -17.31 -2.06
N ILE A 193 5.27 -17.37 -2.50
CA ILE A 193 5.64 -17.15 -3.91
C ILE A 193 5.82 -18.52 -4.56
N ARG A 194 5.22 -18.71 -5.75
CA ARG A 194 5.50 -19.88 -6.59
C ARG A 194 5.94 -19.46 -7.97
N TYR A 195 6.69 -20.36 -8.61
CA TYR A 195 7.29 -20.09 -9.90
C TYR A 195 7.23 -21.27 -10.85
N THR A 196 7.38 -20.97 -12.14
CA THR A 196 7.54 -21.96 -13.22
C THR A 196 8.72 -21.52 -14.10
N THR A 197 9.35 -22.48 -14.77
CA THR A 197 10.50 -22.24 -15.67
C THR A 197 10.25 -22.69 -17.11
N ASP A 198 8.99 -23.04 -17.41
CA ASP A 198 8.53 -23.53 -18.71
C ASP A 198 7.58 -22.54 -19.43
N GLY A 199 7.29 -21.39 -18.79
CA GLY A 199 6.41 -20.35 -19.31
C GLY A 199 4.91 -20.55 -19.00
N SER A 200 4.53 -21.64 -18.34
CA SER A 200 3.17 -21.83 -17.81
C SER A 200 2.91 -20.93 -16.61
N ASP A 201 1.65 -20.60 -16.32
CA ASP A 201 1.33 -19.80 -15.12
C ASP A 201 1.49 -20.67 -13.86
N PRO A 202 2.05 -20.13 -12.76
CA PRO A 202 2.16 -20.86 -11.51
C PRO A 202 0.80 -21.30 -10.97
N THR A 203 0.76 -22.48 -10.38
CA THR A 203 -0.41 -23.07 -9.70
C THR A 203 -0.07 -23.40 -8.26
N ALA A 204 -1.06 -23.81 -7.46
CA ALA A 204 -0.87 -24.30 -6.09
C ALA A 204 0.01 -25.56 -5.99
N GLU A 205 0.38 -26.19 -7.11
CA GLU A 205 1.30 -27.33 -7.19
C GLU A 205 2.69 -26.94 -7.71
N SER A 206 2.86 -25.72 -8.23
CA SER A 206 4.14 -25.25 -8.76
C SER A 206 5.20 -25.09 -7.65
N PRO A 207 6.50 -25.25 -7.93
CA PRO A 207 7.54 -25.09 -6.93
C PRO A 207 7.44 -23.79 -6.12
N LYS A 208 7.59 -23.90 -4.80
CA LYS A 208 7.64 -22.76 -3.88
C LYS A 208 9.00 -22.07 -3.99
N TYR A 209 9.00 -20.74 -4.00
CA TYR A 209 10.21 -19.95 -3.91
C TYR A 209 10.52 -19.65 -2.44
N THR A 210 11.64 -20.16 -1.95
CA THR A 210 12.11 -19.94 -0.56
C THR A 210 13.50 -19.31 -0.50
N GLU A 211 14.28 -19.47 -1.57
CA GLU A 211 15.65 -18.97 -1.70
C GLU A 211 15.96 -18.76 -3.20
N PRO A 212 17.03 -18.03 -3.56
CA PRO A 212 17.40 -17.82 -4.95
C PRO A 212 17.63 -19.15 -5.70
N VAL A 213 17.06 -19.25 -6.91
CA VAL A 213 17.07 -20.50 -7.71
C VAL A 213 17.70 -20.27 -9.08
N VAL A 214 18.54 -21.21 -9.53
CA VAL A 214 19.10 -21.18 -10.89
C VAL A 214 18.02 -21.47 -11.91
N VAL A 215 17.89 -20.59 -12.91
CA VAL A 215 16.87 -20.68 -13.96
C VAL A 215 17.52 -20.62 -15.34
N LYS A 216 16.94 -21.34 -16.30
CA LYS A 216 17.48 -21.46 -17.69
C LYS A 216 16.46 -21.11 -18.77
N GLY A 217 15.22 -20.86 -18.38
CA GLY A 217 14.08 -20.66 -19.27
C GLY A 217 13.23 -19.47 -18.85
N PRO A 218 12.09 -19.24 -19.52
CA PRO A 218 11.16 -18.20 -19.14
C PRO A 218 10.65 -18.46 -17.73
N VAL A 219 10.77 -17.46 -16.86
CA VAL A 219 10.29 -17.54 -15.47
C VAL A 219 8.98 -16.79 -15.35
N LYS A 220 7.98 -17.44 -14.76
CA LYS A 220 6.78 -16.76 -14.27
C LYS A 220 6.65 -16.93 -12.77
N LEU A 221 6.07 -15.91 -12.13
CA LEU A 221 5.87 -15.83 -10.68
C LEU A 221 4.43 -15.47 -10.33
N SER A 222 3.92 -15.96 -9.20
CA SER A 222 2.66 -15.51 -8.60
C SER A 222 2.73 -15.65 -7.08
N THR A 223 2.03 -14.76 -6.36
CA THR A 223 1.79 -14.96 -4.93
C THR A 223 0.52 -15.76 -4.72
N PHE A 224 0.47 -16.50 -3.61
CA PHE A 224 -0.65 -17.32 -3.20
C PHE A 224 -1.09 -16.94 -1.79
N SER A 225 -2.41 -16.84 -1.63
CA SER A 225 -3.11 -16.75 -0.35
C SER A 225 -3.25 -18.14 0.29
N THR A 226 -3.68 -18.19 1.56
CA THR A 226 -3.83 -19.44 2.29
C THR A 226 -5.07 -20.25 1.88
N ASP A 227 -6.05 -19.61 1.24
CA ASP A 227 -7.22 -20.26 0.63
C ASP A 227 -6.97 -20.76 -0.81
N GLY A 228 -5.79 -20.49 -1.38
CA GLY A 228 -5.37 -20.96 -2.70
C GLY A 228 -5.63 -19.98 -3.85
N ARG A 229 -6.16 -18.78 -3.63
CA ARG A 229 -6.20 -17.73 -4.67
C ARG A 229 -4.78 -17.31 -5.06
N ALA A 230 -4.58 -17.06 -6.35
CA ALA A 230 -3.32 -16.58 -6.91
C ALA A 230 -3.40 -15.11 -7.34
N SER A 231 -2.30 -14.37 -7.23
CA SER A 231 -2.14 -13.11 -7.96
C SER A 231 -2.10 -13.36 -9.47
N ARG A 232 -2.21 -12.29 -10.27
CA ARG A 232 -1.83 -12.36 -11.68
C ARG A 232 -0.39 -12.86 -11.82
N ALA A 233 -0.13 -13.70 -12.82
CA ALA A 233 1.21 -14.16 -13.14
C ALA A 233 2.05 -13.06 -13.80
N LEU A 234 3.28 -12.89 -13.32
CA LEU A 234 4.26 -12.00 -13.92
C LEU A 234 5.37 -12.79 -14.56
N THR A 235 5.72 -12.42 -15.80
CA THR A 235 6.91 -12.91 -16.48
C THR A 235 8.12 -12.08 -16.05
N VAL A 236 9.13 -12.74 -15.49
CA VAL A 236 10.42 -12.10 -15.18
C VAL A 236 11.20 -11.95 -16.48
N LYS A 237 11.69 -10.74 -16.74
CA LYS A 237 12.49 -10.41 -17.92
C LYS A 237 13.95 -10.28 -17.56
#